data_AF-F4PAB6-F1
#
_entry.id   AF-F4PAB6-F1
#
_cell.length_a   1.000
_cell.length_b   1.000
_cell.length_c   1.000
_cell.angle_alpha   90.00
_cell.angle_beta   90.00
_cell.angle_gamma   90.00
#
_symmetry.space_group_name_H-M   'P 1'
#
loop_
_entity.id
_entity.type
_entity.pdbx_description
1 polymer ?
#
loop_
_entity_poly.entity_id
_entity_poly.type
_entity_poly.pdbx_seq_one_letter_code
_entity_poly.pdbx_strand_id
1 'polypeptide(L)'
;MLRRLFNKIKVINQPWKATRYVGSDLEGNMYFEGPPVREGISLPRRSIEYADGRSNISQYEPNAIPIQWQAWLRHTRETAPTVQELQDEIARRLYIQKRALEIQEQENALLENERIQQDRLPLTNLESKDATTSNMNHTKSHTDAQQRNPSDDFVPESWQPNTKSISR
;
A
#
# COMPACT_ATOMS: atom_id res chain seq x y z
N MET A 1 -18.45 16.78 26.22
CA MET A 1 -17.39 16.89 27.26
C MET A 1 -17.20 15.61 28.09
N LEU A 2 -18.21 14.77 28.31
CA LEU A 2 -18.07 13.55 29.14
C LEU A 2 -17.07 12.48 28.62
N ARG A 3 -16.92 12.30 27.31
CA ARG A 3 -15.98 11.32 26.71
C ARG A 3 -14.52 11.52 27.12
N ARG A 4 -14.08 12.77 27.29
CA ARG A 4 -12.69 13.08 27.68
C ARG A 4 -12.37 12.68 29.12
N LEU A 5 -13.34 12.72 30.04
CA LEU A 5 -13.14 12.26 31.41
C LEU A 5 -13.13 10.73 31.51
N PHE A 6 -14.00 10.03 30.76
CA PHE A 6 -14.00 8.56 30.71
C PHE A 6 -12.70 7.99 30.17
N ASN A 7 -12.11 8.61 29.13
CA ASN A 7 -10.83 8.17 28.58
C ASN A 7 -9.69 8.31 29.60
N LYS A 8 -9.70 9.34 30.47
CA LYS A 8 -8.70 9.51 31.52
C LYS A 8 -8.73 8.39 32.57
N ILE A 9 -9.91 7.89 32.94
CA ILE A 9 -10.03 6.77 33.90
C ILE A 9 -9.61 5.44 33.26
N LYS A 10 -9.81 5.28 31.95
CA LYS A 10 -9.39 4.08 31.21
C LYS A 10 -7.88 3.96 31.04
N VAL A 11 -7.15 5.08 30.97
CA VAL A 11 -5.69 5.13 30.88
C VAL A 11 -5.00 4.76 32.22
N ILE A 12 -5.73 4.81 33.35
CA ILE A 12 -5.17 4.42 34.65
C ILE A 12 -5.09 2.90 34.73
N ASN A 13 -3.87 2.40 34.84
CA ASN A 13 -3.57 0.98 34.98
C ASN A 13 -3.93 0.51 36.40
N GLN A 14 -5.20 0.18 36.61
CA GLN A 14 -5.70 -0.31 37.90
C GLN A 14 -5.26 -1.76 38.14
N PRO A 15 -4.91 -2.16 39.38
CA PRO A 15 -4.35 -3.50 39.66
C PRO A 15 -5.33 -4.64 39.39
N TRP A 16 -6.64 -4.38 39.36
CA TRP A 16 -7.67 -5.38 39.02
C TRP A 16 -7.94 -5.50 37.51
N LYS A 17 -7.34 -4.64 36.68
CA LYS A 17 -7.44 -4.75 35.23
C LYS A 17 -6.26 -5.56 34.71
N ALA A 18 -6.54 -6.69 34.09
CA ALA A 18 -5.52 -7.50 33.45
C ALA A 18 -4.95 -6.86 32.16
N THR A 19 -5.60 -5.82 31.63
CA THR A 19 -5.16 -5.11 30.42
C THR A 19 -4.48 -3.79 30.76
N ARG A 20 -3.29 -3.60 30.20
CA ARG A 20 -2.47 -2.40 30.27
C ARG A 20 -2.73 -1.49 29.07
N TYR A 21 -2.93 -0.20 29.32
CA TYR A 21 -2.97 0.81 28.26
C TYR A 21 -1.57 1.03 27.67
N VAL A 22 -1.48 0.99 26.34
CA VAL A 22 -0.21 1.10 25.62
C VAL A 22 -0.10 2.45 24.92
N GLY A 23 -1.16 2.90 24.26
CA GLY A 23 -1.17 4.17 23.54
C GLY A 23 -2.47 4.41 22.77
N SER A 24 -2.47 5.51 22.02
CA SER A 24 -3.60 5.90 21.17
C SER A 24 -3.11 6.37 19.81
N ASP A 25 -3.94 6.26 18.79
CA ASP A 25 -3.68 6.87 17.49
C ASP A 25 -4.22 8.31 17.40
N LEU A 26 -4.08 8.89 16.21
CA LEU A 26 -4.53 10.25 15.90
C LEU A 26 -6.07 10.36 15.82
N GLU A 27 -6.77 9.24 15.63
CA GLU A 27 -8.23 9.18 15.60
C GLU A 27 -8.83 9.01 17.01
N GLY A 28 -7.98 8.73 18.00
CA GLY A 28 -8.36 8.54 19.40
C GLY A 28 -8.75 7.10 19.73
N ASN A 29 -8.45 6.12 18.86
CA ASN A 29 -8.57 4.72 19.20
C ASN A 29 -7.51 4.37 20.25
N MET A 30 -7.88 3.53 21.21
CA MET A 30 -7.04 3.18 22.35
C MET A 30 -6.56 1.74 22.21
N TYR A 31 -5.29 1.51 22.49
CA TYR A 31 -4.63 0.22 22.32
C TYR A 31 -4.20 -0.33 23.67
N PHE A 32 -4.46 -1.62 23.87
CA PHE A 32 -4.23 -2.31 25.12
C PHE A 32 -3.49 -3.62 24.91
N GLU A 33 -2.70 -4.00 25.91
CA GLU A 33 -1.98 -5.26 25.98
C GLU A 33 -2.37 -6.00 27.27
N GLY A 34 -2.70 -7.28 27.17
CA GLY A 34 -3.10 -8.09 28.31
C GLY A 34 -2.47 -9.48 28.28
N PRO A 35 -2.79 -10.33 29.28
CA PRO A 35 -2.31 -11.70 29.31
C PRO A 35 -2.74 -12.49 28.07
N PRO A 36 -2.02 -13.57 27.71
CA PRO A 36 -2.40 -14.45 26.61
C PRO A 36 -3.82 -14.97 26.78
N VAL A 37 -4.51 -15.18 25.66
CA VAL A 37 -5.92 -15.62 25.64
C VAL A 37 -6.10 -17.04 26.18
N ARG A 38 -5.09 -17.89 26.01
CA ARG A 38 -5.10 -19.29 26.42
C ARG A 38 -3.78 -19.65 27.08
N GLU A 39 -3.84 -20.54 28.05
CA GLU A 39 -2.66 -21.15 28.66
C GLU A 39 -1.82 -21.87 27.58
N GLY A 40 -0.50 -21.69 27.61
CA GLY A 40 0.44 -22.24 26.62
C GLY A 40 0.79 -21.31 25.45
N ILE A 41 0.12 -20.16 25.29
CA ILE A 41 0.52 -19.12 24.33
C ILE A 41 1.45 -18.13 25.01
N SER A 42 2.66 -17.93 24.48
CA SER A 42 3.62 -16.97 25.03
C SER A 42 3.34 -15.51 24.65
N LEU A 43 2.57 -15.28 23.59
CA LEU A 43 2.32 -13.94 23.08
C LEU A 43 1.21 -13.24 23.89
N PRO A 44 1.44 -12.01 24.36
CA PRO A 44 0.42 -11.25 25.06
C PRO A 44 -0.75 -10.94 24.13
N ARG A 45 -1.96 -10.77 24.66
CA ARG A 45 -3.10 -10.35 23.85
C ARG A 45 -3.01 -8.86 23.56
N ARG A 46 -3.07 -8.45 22.30
CA ARG A 46 -3.21 -7.04 21.88
C ARG A 46 -4.62 -6.76 21.39
N SER A 47 -5.21 -5.63 21.82
CA SER A 47 -6.59 -5.27 21.49
C SER A 47 -6.77 -3.77 21.29
N ILE A 48 -7.78 -3.40 20.52
CA ILE A 48 -8.18 -2.02 20.22
C ILE A 48 -9.56 -1.72 20.80
N GLU A 49 -9.73 -0.53 21.36
CA GLU A 49 -11.03 0.07 21.64
C GLU A 49 -11.21 1.28 20.71
N TYR A 50 -12.22 1.22 19.84
CA TYR A 50 -12.47 2.29 18.88
C TYR A 50 -13.04 3.53 19.56
N ALA A 51 -12.59 4.71 19.10
CA ALA A 51 -13.03 5.99 19.62
C ALA A 51 -14.54 6.18 19.43
N ASP A 52 -15.11 5.69 18.33
CA ASP A 52 -16.53 5.83 18.01
C ASP A 52 -17.45 4.92 18.83
N GLY A 53 -16.89 3.96 19.57
CA GLY A 53 -17.65 3.03 20.41
C GLY A 53 -17.98 1.70 19.72
N ARG A 54 -17.44 1.44 18.52
CA ARG A 54 -17.50 0.09 17.93
C ARG A 54 -16.76 -0.88 18.85
N SER A 55 -17.42 -1.98 19.18
CA SER A 55 -16.85 -3.02 20.06
C SER A 55 -17.05 -4.43 19.53
N ASN A 56 -17.87 -4.61 18.49
CA ASN A 56 -18.14 -5.93 17.93
C ASN A 56 -17.08 -6.30 16.89
N ILE A 57 -16.70 -7.59 16.87
CA ILE A 57 -15.72 -8.13 15.92
C ILE A 57 -16.17 -7.92 14.46
N SER A 58 -17.48 -7.88 14.22
CA SER A 58 -18.09 -7.64 12.90
C SER A 58 -17.95 -6.20 12.42
N GLN A 59 -17.57 -5.28 13.29
CA GLN A 59 -17.36 -3.86 12.99
C GLN A 59 -15.86 -3.52 12.85
N TYR A 60 -15.01 -4.55 12.80
CA TYR A 60 -13.58 -4.40 12.59
C TYR A 60 -13.32 -3.95 11.16
N GLU A 61 -12.94 -2.69 11.01
CA GLU A 61 -12.51 -2.10 9.74
C GLU A 61 -10.98 -2.00 9.73
N PRO A 62 -10.26 -2.88 9.01
CA PRO A 62 -8.81 -2.82 8.95
C PRO A 62 -8.33 -1.46 8.44
N ASN A 63 -8.98 -0.93 7.40
CA ASN A 63 -8.54 0.30 6.73
C ASN A 63 -8.65 1.56 7.60
N ALA A 64 -9.44 1.52 8.68
CA ALA A 64 -9.55 2.61 9.64
C ALA A 64 -8.37 2.66 10.62
N ILE A 65 -7.60 1.58 10.76
CA ILE A 65 -6.48 1.51 11.70
C ILE A 65 -5.18 1.91 10.99
N PRO A 66 -4.35 2.82 11.55
CA PRO A 66 -3.03 3.11 11.02
C PRO A 66 -2.16 1.85 10.91
N ILE A 67 -1.39 1.75 9.82
CA ILE A 67 -0.66 0.52 9.50
C ILE A 67 0.36 0.12 10.58
N GLN A 68 0.94 1.09 11.27
CA GLN A 68 1.88 0.83 12.36
C GLN A 68 1.19 0.18 13.56
N TRP A 69 -0.02 0.63 13.87
CA TRP A 69 -0.85 0.02 14.90
C TRP A 69 -1.35 -1.36 14.49
N GLN A 70 -1.68 -1.57 13.20
CA GLN A 70 -2.00 -2.91 12.69
C GLN A 70 -0.81 -3.87 12.84
N ALA A 71 0.40 -3.44 12.49
CA ALA A 71 1.62 -4.25 12.63
C ALA A 71 1.89 -4.61 14.10
N TRP A 72 1.62 -3.66 15.01
CA TRP A 72 1.68 -3.91 16.45
C TRP A 72 0.60 -4.90 16.89
N LEU A 73 -0.66 -4.72 16.51
CA LEU A 73 -1.76 -5.65 16.84
C LEU A 73 -1.50 -7.09 16.34
N ARG A 74 -0.83 -7.23 15.20
CA ARG A 74 -0.47 -8.53 14.59
C ARG A 74 0.83 -9.14 15.14
N HIS A 75 1.45 -8.52 16.14
CA HIS A 75 2.75 -8.95 16.69
C HIS A 75 3.91 -8.94 15.68
N THR A 76 3.74 -8.34 14.51
CA THR A 76 4.84 -8.14 13.54
C THR A 76 5.83 -7.09 14.05
N ARG A 77 5.36 -6.18 14.90
CA ARG A 77 6.19 -5.18 15.59
C ARG A 77 6.10 -5.37 17.09
N GLU A 78 7.24 -5.36 17.77
CA GLU A 78 7.30 -5.50 19.23
C GLU A 78 6.83 -4.22 19.95
N THR A 79 7.40 -3.08 19.54
CA THR A 79 7.16 -1.76 20.15
C THR A 79 5.92 -1.09 19.58
N ALA A 80 5.15 -0.41 20.44
CA ALA A 80 4.03 0.39 19.98
C ALA A 80 4.52 1.61 19.17
N PRO A 81 3.77 2.04 18.15
CA PRO A 81 4.12 3.24 17.40
C PRO A 81 3.94 4.50 18.24
N THR A 82 4.73 5.52 17.91
CA THR A 82 4.65 6.83 18.57
C THR A 82 3.73 7.78 17.81
N VAL A 83 3.19 8.79 18.49
CA VAL A 83 2.32 9.79 17.85
C VAL A 83 3.06 10.55 16.73
N GLN A 84 4.32 10.89 16.95
CA GLN A 84 5.16 11.56 15.95
C GLN A 84 5.33 10.70 14.71
N GLU A 85 5.61 9.41 14.87
CA GLU A 85 5.73 8.46 13.74
C GLU A 85 4.45 8.40 12.90
N LEU A 86 3.27 8.45 13.54
CA LEU A 86 2.00 8.47 12.82
C LEU A 86 1.83 9.77 12.02
N GLN A 87 2.24 10.91 12.58
CA GLN A 87 2.18 12.21 11.89
C GLN A 87 3.14 12.25 10.70
N ASP A 88 4.36 11.75 10.88
CA ASP A 88 5.37 11.69 9.83
C ASP A 88 4.92 10.80 8.67
N GLU A 89 4.28 9.66 8.97
CA GLU A 89 3.72 8.79 7.93
C GLU A 89 2.58 9.48 7.16
N ILE A 90 1.71 10.24 7.82
CA ILE A 90 0.66 11.01 7.12
C ILE A 90 1.30 12.04 6.19
N ALA A 91 2.30 12.79 6.68
CA ALA A 91 3.02 13.75 5.86
C ALA A 91 3.68 13.08 4.64
N ARG A 92 4.31 11.92 4.86
CA ARG A 92 4.92 11.11 3.79
C ARG A 92 3.90 10.67 2.75
N ARG A 93 2.72 10.18 3.18
CA ARG A 93 1.64 9.75 2.28
C ARG A 93 1.12 10.89 1.43
N LEU A 94 0.86 12.05 2.04
CA LEU A 94 0.41 13.25 1.32
C LEU A 94 1.44 13.71 0.29
N TYR A 95 2.72 13.68 0.65
CA TYR A 95 3.81 14.03 -0.26
C TYR A 95 3.88 13.10 -1.48
N ILE A 96 3.78 11.79 -1.27
CA ILE A 96 3.80 10.81 -2.34
C ILE A 96 2.57 10.94 -3.24
N GLN A 97 1.39 11.15 -2.66
CA GLN A 97 0.17 11.39 -3.43
C GLN A 97 0.31 12.61 -4.33
N LYS A 98 0.85 13.72 -3.81
CA LYS A 98 1.11 14.92 -4.61
C LYS A 98 2.04 14.62 -5.79
N ARG A 99 3.17 13.95 -5.53
CA ARG A 99 4.12 13.57 -6.60
C ARG A 99 3.51 12.63 -7.64
N ALA A 100 2.69 11.68 -7.19
CA ALA A 100 2.01 10.75 -8.09
C ALA A 100 1.03 11.50 -9.02
N LEU A 101 0.30 12.49 -8.48
CA LEU A 101 -0.57 13.35 -9.29
C LEU A 101 0.21 14.17 -10.32
N GLU A 102 1.33 14.78 -9.92
CA GLU A 102 2.19 15.54 -10.85
C GLU A 102 2.70 14.66 -12.01
N ILE A 103 3.13 13.43 -11.71
CA ILE A 103 3.57 12.46 -12.74
C ILE A 103 2.39 12.08 -13.64
N GLN A 104 1.23 11.79 -13.07
CA GLN A 104 0.04 11.40 -13.81
C GLN A 104 -0.42 12.52 -14.76
N GLU A 105 -0.36 13.78 -14.33
CA GLU A 105 -0.66 14.95 -15.18
C GLU A 105 0.33 15.07 -16.35
N GLN A 106 1.63 14.87 -16.09
CA GLN A 106 2.65 14.88 -17.14
C GLN A 106 2.43 13.76 -18.15
N GLU A 107 2.16 12.54 -17.71
CA GLU A 107 1.86 11.40 -18.57
C GLU A 107 0.61 11.67 -19.43
N ASN A 108 -0.46 12.19 -18.84
CA ASN A 108 -1.68 12.54 -19.56
C ASN A 108 -1.42 13.61 -20.63
N ALA A 109 -0.63 14.64 -20.31
CA ALA A 109 -0.27 15.68 -21.27
C ALA A 109 0.59 15.15 -22.42
N LEU A 110 1.52 14.22 -22.15
CA LEU A 110 2.31 13.56 -23.19
C LEU A 110 1.42 12.72 -24.12
N LEU A 111 0.51 11.93 -23.55
CA LEU A 111 -0.45 11.12 -24.30
C LEU A 111 -1.35 12.00 -25.18
N GLU A 112 -1.86 13.12 -24.66
CA GLU A 112 -2.68 14.05 -25.44
C GLU A 112 -1.91 14.66 -26.62
N ASN A 113 -0.66 15.07 -26.39
CA ASN A 113 0.19 15.58 -27.47
C ASN A 113 0.45 14.51 -28.54
N GLU A 114 0.66 13.25 -28.16
CA GLU A 114 0.82 12.14 -29.10
C GLU A 114 -0.45 11.92 -29.93
N ARG A 115 -1.64 11.96 -29.30
CA ARG A 115 -2.93 11.86 -30.00
C ARG A 115 -3.11 12.99 -31.01
N ILE A 116 -2.86 14.23 -30.60
CA ILE A 116 -2.94 15.39 -31.50
C ILE A 116 -1.97 15.25 -32.68
N GLN A 117 -0.78 14.70 -32.48
CA GLN A 117 0.18 14.45 -33.55
C GLN A 117 -0.31 13.38 -34.53
N GLN A 118 -0.89 12.27 -34.03
CA GLN A 118 -1.47 11.23 -34.87
C GLN A 118 -2.64 11.77 -35.72
N ASP A 119 -3.53 12.55 -35.12
CA ASP A 119 -4.68 13.16 -35.81
C ASP A 119 -4.23 14.21 -36.86
N ARG A 120 -3.06 14.84 -36.66
CA ARG A 120 -2.50 15.83 -37.58
C ARG A 120 -1.78 15.20 -38.79
N LEU A 121 -1.56 13.88 -38.83
CA LEU A 121 -0.97 13.22 -39.99
C LEU A 121 -1.92 13.32 -41.20
N PRO A 122 -1.50 13.92 -42.33
CA PRO A 122 -2.34 13.99 -43.52
C PRO A 122 -2.58 12.58 -44.08
N LEU A 123 -3.83 12.30 -44.47
CA LEU A 123 -4.24 11.17 -45.33
C LEU A 123 -3.48 11.27 -46.66
N THR A 124 -2.24 10.81 -46.66
CA THR A 124 -1.40 10.72 -47.85
C THR A 124 -1.16 9.24 -48.11
N ASN A 125 -2.22 8.55 -48.51
CA ASN A 125 -2.10 7.45 -49.44
C ASN A 125 -3.16 7.63 -50.51
N LEU A 126 -2.64 7.87 -51.70
CA LEU A 126 -3.34 8.21 -52.92
C LEU A 126 -4.26 7.08 -53.35
N GLU A 127 -5.42 7.49 -53.81
CA GLU A 127 -6.20 6.74 -54.77
C GLU A 127 -5.38 6.61 -56.05
N SER A 128 -4.82 5.42 -56.29
CA SER A 128 -4.49 4.94 -57.62
C SER A 128 -5.25 3.65 -57.85
N LYS A 129 -6.37 3.77 -58.57
CA LYS A 129 -7.10 2.68 -59.19
C LYS A 129 -6.23 2.08 -60.29
N ASP A 130 -6.00 0.78 -60.24
CA ASP A 130 -6.45 -0.14 -61.29
C ASP A 130 -6.25 -1.60 -60.84
N ALA A 131 -7.27 -2.40 -61.09
CA ALA A 131 -7.45 -3.76 -60.60
C ALA A 131 -6.81 -4.81 -61.54
N THR A 132 -6.31 -5.92 -60.99
CA THR A 132 -6.58 -7.30 -61.45
C THR A 132 -6.16 -8.32 -60.37
N THR A 133 -7.17 -8.83 -59.67
CA THR A 133 -7.41 -10.24 -59.27
C THR A 133 -6.24 -11.12 -58.80
N SER A 134 -6.20 -11.44 -57.51
CA SER A 134 -6.33 -12.83 -57.05
C SER A 134 -6.58 -12.92 -55.55
N ASN A 135 -7.77 -13.41 -55.27
CA ASN A 135 -8.32 -13.89 -54.01
C ASN A 135 -7.38 -14.91 -53.31
N MET A 136 -7.01 -14.69 -52.06
CA MET A 136 -6.73 -15.77 -51.08
C MET A 136 -7.05 -15.25 -49.68
N ASN A 137 -8.17 -15.73 -49.15
CA ASN A 137 -8.47 -15.72 -47.72
C ASN A 137 -7.47 -16.61 -46.98
N HIS A 138 -6.74 -16.09 -45.99
CA HIS A 138 -6.58 -16.82 -44.73
C HIS A 138 -6.11 -15.95 -43.56
N THR A 139 -6.82 -16.12 -42.45
CA THR A 139 -6.37 -15.99 -41.05
C THR A 139 -5.99 -14.61 -40.50
N LYS A 140 -6.94 -14.09 -39.71
CA LYS A 140 -6.72 -13.26 -38.53
C LYS A 140 -5.46 -13.71 -37.77
N SER A 141 -4.44 -12.87 -37.76
CA SER A 141 -3.35 -12.93 -36.78
C SER A 141 -3.47 -11.70 -35.90
N HIS A 142 -3.90 -11.94 -34.65
CA HIS A 142 -3.57 -11.06 -33.54
C HIS A 142 -2.05 -10.82 -33.58
N THR A 143 -1.63 -9.58 -33.84
CA THR A 143 -0.24 -9.17 -33.59
C THR A 143 -0.22 -8.61 -32.17
N ASP A 144 0.12 -9.52 -31.26
CA ASP A 144 0.60 -9.20 -29.92
C ASP A 144 1.62 -8.08 -29.99
N ALA A 145 1.45 -7.08 -29.12
CA ALA A 145 2.54 -6.22 -28.73
C ALA A 145 3.70 -7.12 -28.27
N GLN A 146 4.82 -7.08 -28.99
CA GLN A 146 6.04 -7.80 -28.62
C GLN A 146 6.38 -7.55 -27.14
N GLN A 147 6.01 -8.50 -26.28
CA GLN A 147 6.85 -8.89 -25.16
C GLN A 147 8.18 -9.31 -25.78
N ARG A 148 9.20 -8.46 -25.63
CA ARG A 148 10.58 -8.87 -25.89
C ARG A 148 10.94 -9.84 -24.77
N ASN A 149 10.63 -11.11 -24.99
CA ASN A 149 11.24 -12.19 -24.22
C ASN A 149 12.76 -12.01 -24.34
N PRO A 150 13.51 -12.00 -23.22
CA PRO A 150 14.95 -12.07 -23.29
C PRO A 150 15.30 -13.31 -24.11
N SER A 151 16.12 -13.14 -25.14
CA SER A 151 16.73 -14.26 -25.86
C SER A 151 17.36 -15.22 -24.85
N ASP A 152 17.38 -16.52 -25.18
CA ASP A 152 17.90 -17.64 -24.36
C ASP A 152 19.37 -17.46 -23.86
N ASP A 153 20.01 -16.35 -24.18
CA ASP A 153 21.35 -15.94 -23.74
C ASP A 153 21.34 -15.01 -22.50
N PHE A 154 20.18 -14.68 -21.91
CA PHE A 154 20.13 -13.88 -20.68
C PHE A 154 20.53 -14.72 -19.46
N VAL A 155 21.82 -14.70 -19.11
CA VAL A 155 22.33 -15.24 -17.85
C VAL A 155 22.24 -14.13 -16.79
N PRO A 156 21.36 -14.22 -15.78
CA PRO A 156 21.37 -13.26 -14.70
C PRO A 156 22.69 -13.35 -13.94
N GLU A 157 23.33 -12.20 -13.72
CA GLU A 157 24.53 -12.10 -12.90
C GLU A 157 24.23 -12.72 -11.53
N SER A 158 24.98 -13.75 -11.14
CA SER A 158 24.78 -14.41 -9.85
C SER A 158 25.07 -13.38 -8.75
N TRP A 159 24.06 -13.16 -7.91
CA TRP A 159 24.17 -12.23 -6.80
C TRP A 159 25.36 -12.61 -5.91
N GLN A 160 26.42 -11.79 -5.91
CA GLN A 160 27.59 -11.96 -5.06
C GLN A 160 27.45 -11.04 -3.83
N PRO A 161 27.16 -11.58 -2.63
CA PRO A 161 27.16 -10.76 -1.43
C PRO A 161 28.58 -10.24 -1.18
N ASN A 162 28.72 -8.92 -1.05
CA ASN A 162 29.98 -8.28 -0.67
C ASN A 162 30.39 -8.76 0.73
N THR A 163 31.36 -9.67 0.79
CA THR A 163 32.00 -10.09 2.04
C THR A 163 33.06 -9.05 2.43
N LYS A 164 32.62 -7.92 2.98
CA LYS A 164 33.52 -7.09 3.78
C LYS A 164 33.86 -7.87 5.05
N SER A 165 34.97 -8.60 4.99
CA SER A 165 35.61 -9.20 6.15
C SER A 165 36.01 -8.08 7.11
N ILE A 166 35.21 -7.92 8.16
CA ILE A 166 35.56 -7.09 9.32
C ILE A 166 36.64 -7.87 10.07
N SER A 167 37.89 -7.47 9.85
CA SER A 167 39.04 -7.93 10.64
C SER A 167 38.89 -7.43 12.08
N ARG A 168 39.09 -8.34 13.02
CA ARG A 168 38.93 -8.17 14.46
C ARG A 168 40.09 -7.41 15.10
#